data_AF-A0A7K3F0P2-F1
#
_entry.id   AF-A0A7K3F0P2-F1
#
_cell.length_a   1.000
_cell.length_b   1.000
_cell.length_c   1.000
_cell.angle_alpha   90.00
_cell.angle_beta   90.00
_cell.angle_gamma   90.00
#
_symmetry.space_group_name_H-M   'P 1'
#
loop_
_entity.id
_entity.type
_entity.pdbx_description
1 polymer ?
#
loop_
_entity_poly.entity_id
_entity_poly.type
_entity_poly.pdbx_seq_one_letter_code
_entity_poly.pdbx_strand_id
1 'polypeptide(L)'
;PRADWFTPGAVRTFTSRAYRVSPASNRIGLRVEGPSLERARPGELPSEGMVLGAVQVPPDGRPVVFLADHPTTGGYPVIGVVRPADLPAAAQAV
;
A
#
# COMPACT_ATOMS: atom_id res chain seq x y z
N PRO A 1 -2.42 -10.69 3.27
CA PRO A 1 -1.26 -9.76 3.36
C PRO A 1 0.05 -10.51 3.08
N ARG A 2 1.05 -9.83 2.49
CA ARG A 2 2.34 -10.34 2.01
C ARG A 2 3.51 -9.61 2.69
N ALA A 3 3.43 -9.40 4.01
CA ALA A 3 4.48 -8.69 4.74
C ALA A 3 5.86 -9.39 4.64
N ASP A 4 5.85 -10.71 4.43
CA ASP A 4 7.03 -11.56 4.19
C ASP A 4 7.72 -11.32 2.84
N TRP A 5 7.15 -10.46 1.98
CA TRP A 5 7.78 -9.98 0.75
C TRP A 5 8.66 -8.75 0.96
N PHE A 6 8.69 -8.18 2.16
CA PHE A 6 9.44 -6.96 2.49
C PHE A 6 10.53 -7.26 3.51
N THR A 7 11.62 -6.50 3.46
CA THR A 7 12.67 -6.64 4.46
C THR A 7 12.14 -6.23 5.85
N PRO A 8 12.71 -6.75 6.96
CA PRO A 8 12.35 -6.26 8.30
C PRO A 8 12.54 -4.74 8.43
N GLY A 9 13.52 -4.18 7.71
CA GLY A 9 13.74 -2.74 7.62
C GLY A 9 12.57 -2.00 6.94
N ALA A 10 12.06 -2.54 5.84
CA ALA A 10 10.90 -1.98 5.15
C ALA A 10 9.62 -2.05 6.00
N VAL A 11 9.37 -3.16 6.69
CA VAL A 11 8.22 -3.27 7.61
C VAL A 11 8.30 -2.22 8.71
N ARG A 12 9.47 -2.05 9.34
CA ARG A 12 9.69 -1.00 10.34
C ARG A 12 9.44 0.38 9.76
N THR A 13 10.04 0.70 8.62
CA THR A 13 9.86 1.97 7.91
C THR A 13 8.38 2.27 7.65
N PHE A 14 7.64 1.30 7.12
CA PHE A 14 6.21 1.43 6.85
C PHE A 14 5.41 1.80 8.11
N THR A 15 5.73 1.19 9.25
CA THR A 15 5.00 1.42 10.52
C THR A 15 5.46 2.63 11.32
N SER A 16 6.64 3.20 11.03
CA SER A 16 7.26 4.21 11.88
C SER A 16 7.58 5.53 11.19
N ARG A 17 7.48 5.61 9.86
CA ARG A 17 7.76 6.83 9.11
C ARG A 17 6.49 7.51 8.65
N ALA A 18 6.56 8.83 8.55
CA ALA A 18 5.51 9.63 7.96
C ALA A 18 5.52 9.51 6.44
N TYR A 19 4.32 9.54 5.88
CA TYR A 19 4.05 9.55 4.45
C TYR A 19 3.15 10.74 4.15
N ARG A 20 3.45 11.46 3.07
CA ARG A 20 2.65 12.60 2.61
C ARG A 20 1.71 12.13 1.51
N VAL A 21 0.45 12.56 1.52
CA VAL A 21 -0.47 12.25 0.42
C VAL A 21 -0.01 12.94 -0.85
N SER A 22 0.08 12.18 -1.93
CA SER A 22 0.47 12.69 -3.25
C SER A 22 -0.75 13.27 -3.97
N PRO A 23 -0.60 14.38 -4.73
CA PRO A 23 -1.67 14.94 -5.56
C PRO A 23 -2.15 13.99 -6.67
N ALA A 24 -1.40 12.92 -6.96
CA ALA A 24 -1.82 11.86 -7.89
C ALA A 24 -2.87 10.88 -7.30
N SER A 25 -3.30 11.10 -6.06
CA SER A 25 -4.34 10.30 -5.40
C SER A 25 -5.71 10.52 -6.02
N ASN A 26 -6.52 9.47 -6.08
CA ASN A 26 -7.88 9.53 -6.60
C ASN A 26 -8.76 8.45 -5.92
N ARG A 27 -10.00 8.26 -6.38
CA ARG A 27 -10.94 7.28 -5.81
C ARG A 27 -10.50 5.82 -5.92
N ILE A 28 -9.52 5.51 -6.77
CA ILE A 28 -8.95 4.16 -6.90
C ILE A 28 -7.95 3.91 -5.77
N GLY A 29 -7.07 4.89 -5.51
CA GLY A 29 -6.07 4.74 -4.47
C GLY A 29 -5.48 6.06 -3.97
N LEU A 30 -5.26 6.09 -2.67
CA LEU A 30 -4.46 7.11 -2.00
C LEU A 30 -2.99 6.76 -2.15
N ARG A 31 -2.27 7.59 -2.91
CA ARG A 31 -0.85 7.43 -3.21
C ARG A 31 -0.06 8.30 -2.26
N VAL A 32 1.08 7.80 -1.81
CA VAL A 32 1.94 8.56 -0.88
C VAL A 32 3.33 8.82 -1.43
N GLU A 33 3.88 9.95 -0.99
CA GLU A 33 5.27 10.35 -1.10
C GLU A 33 5.97 10.08 0.24
N GLY A 34 7.17 9.52 0.19
CA GLY A 34 7.90 9.10 1.38
C GLY A 34 8.96 8.05 1.07
N PRO A 35 9.48 7.36 2.10
CA PRO A 35 10.49 6.34 1.91
C PRO A 35 9.94 5.14 1.13
N SER A 36 10.72 4.65 0.17
CA SER A 36 10.41 3.40 -0.54
C SER A 36 10.63 2.19 0.37
N LEU A 37 9.85 1.15 0.12
CA LEU A 37 9.88 -0.10 0.86
C LEU A 37 10.62 -1.17 0.07
N GLU A 38 11.73 -1.63 0.63
CA GLU A 38 12.58 -2.67 0.03
C GLU A 38 11.90 -4.05 0.07
N ARG A 39 11.89 -4.74 -1.08
CA ARG A 39 11.41 -6.12 -1.19
C ARG A 39 12.50 -7.09 -0.71
N ALA A 40 12.10 -8.06 0.09
CA ALA A 40 12.94 -9.20 0.48
C ALA A 40 12.96 -10.31 -0.58
N ARG A 41 11.97 -10.33 -1.48
CA ARG A 41 11.82 -11.36 -2.52
C ARG A 41 11.79 -10.74 -3.91
N PRO A 42 12.58 -11.25 -4.88
CA PRO A 42 12.43 -10.90 -6.28
C PRO A 42 11.21 -11.62 -6.90
N GLY A 43 10.73 -11.11 -8.03
CA GLY A 43 9.67 -11.74 -8.82
C GLY A 43 8.29 -11.09 -8.71
N GLU A 44 7.32 -11.74 -9.35
CA GLU A 44 5.94 -11.29 -9.47
C GLU A 44 5.01 -12.18 -8.64
N LEU A 45 3.93 -11.59 -8.13
CA LEU A 45 2.85 -12.36 -7.51
C LEU A 45 1.85 -12.75 -8.58
N PRO A 46 1.33 -14.00 -8.56
CA PRO A 46 0.08 -14.31 -9.22
C PRO A 46 -1.00 -13.30 -8.82
N SER A 47 -1.92 -13.01 -9.73
CA SER A 47 -3.02 -12.09 -9.40
C SER A 47 -3.83 -12.61 -8.22
N GLU A 48 -4.00 -11.77 -7.21
CA GLU A 48 -4.74 -12.07 -5.98
C GLU A 48 -5.91 -11.11 -5.80
N GLY A 49 -6.96 -11.56 -5.12
CA GLY A 49 -8.11 -10.73 -4.80
C GLY A 49 -7.72 -9.56 -3.88
N MET A 50 -8.14 -8.35 -4.26
CA MET A 50 -7.90 -7.13 -3.49
C MET A 50 -9.11 -6.78 -2.63
N VAL A 51 -8.83 -6.11 -1.51
CA VAL A 51 -9.83 -5.66 -0.55
C VAL A 51 -9.68 -4.16 -0.31
N LEU A 52 -10.78 -3.52 0.05
CA LEU A 52 -10.81 -2.10 0.39
C LEU A 52 -9.84 -1.84 1.57
N GLY A 53 -9.03 -0.79 1.44
CA GLY A 53 -7.99 -0.44 2.42
C GLY A 53 -6.70 -1.24 2.28
N ALA A 54 -6.57 -2.17 1.33
CA ALA A 54 -5.31 -2.86 1.08
C ALA A 54 -4.20 -1.88 0.72
N VAL A 55 -3.04 -2.03 1.36
CA VAL A 55 -1.85 -1.21 1.13
C VAL A 55 -0.90 -1.97 0.22
N GLN A 56 -1.05 -1.75 -1.07
CA GLN A 56 -0.24 -2.39 -2.10
C GLN A 56 1.06 -1.63 -2.32
N VAL A 57 2.15 -2.35 -2.60
CA VAL A 57 3.47 -1.75 -2.88
C VAL A 57 3.97 -2.19 -4.27
N PRO A 58 3.84 -1.32 -5.29
CA PRO A 58 4.37 -1.56 -6.64
C PRO A 58 5.91 -1.65 -6.67
N PRO A 59 6.52 -1.93 -7.83
CA PRO A 59 7.98 -2.04 -7.97
C PRO A 59 8.77 -0.78 -7.58
N ASP A 60 8.14 0.41 -7.62
CA ASP A 60 8.75 1.66 -7.16
C ASP A 60 8.89 1.77 -5.63
N GLY A 61 8.34 0.80 -4.90
CA GLY A 61 8.41 0.70 -3.44
C GLY A 61 7.49 1.69 -2.72
N ARG A 62 6.64 2.46 -3.41
CA ARG A 62 5.78 3.46 -2.78
C ARG A 62 4.41 2.88 -2.44
N PRO A 63 3.97 2.94 -1.18
CA PRO A 63 2.66 2.42 -0.81
C PRO A 63 1.50 3.11 -1.55
N VAL A 64 0.46 2.33 -1.86
CA VAL A 64 -0.83 2.81 -2.35
C VAL A 64 -1.92 2.16 -1.51
N VAL A 65 -2.75 2.97 -0.86
CA VAL A 65 -3.92 2.50 -0.12
C VAL A 65 -5.10 2.43 -1.07
N PHE A 66 -5.68 1.25 -1.26
CA PHE A 66 -6.83 1.08 -2.14
C PHE A 66 -8.13 1.62 -1.54
N LEU A 67 -8.86 2.38 -2.36
CA LEU A 67 -10.09 3.09 -2.01
C LEU A 67 -11.30 2.52 -2.76
N ALA A 68 -12.42 3.23 -2.76
CA ALA A 68 -13.73 2.74 -3.19
C ALA A 68 -13.74 2.14 -4.62
N ASP A 69 -12.93 2.68 -5.53
CA ASP A 69 -12.89 2.27 -6.93
C ASP A 69 -11.67 1.36 -7.22
N HIS A 70 -11.08 0.72 -6.19
CA HIS A 70 -9.95 -0.20 -6.37
C HIS A 70 -10.28 -1.38 -7.30
N PRO A 71 -9.30 -1.94 -8.00
CA PRO A 71 -9.52 -3.15 -8.80
C PRO A 71 -9.83 -4.34 -7.89
N THR A 72 -10.56 -5.33 -8.41
CA THR A 72 -10.90 -6.56 -7.68
C THR A 72 -9.71 -7.51 -7.53
N THR A 73 -8.69 -7.36 -8.38
CA THR A 73 -7.46 -8.15 -8.36
C THR A 73 -6.23 -7.27 -8.48
N GLY A 74 -5.07 -7.77 -8.02
CA GLY A 74 -3.79 -7.08 -8.13
C GLY A 74 -2.60 -8.05 -8.12
N GLY A 75 -1.51 -7.64 -8.76
CA GLY A 75 -0.28 -8.45 -8.91
C GLY A 75 0.91 -7.98 -8.06
N TYR A 76 0.69 -7.03 -7.15
CA TYR A 76 1.75 -6.51 -6.28
C TYR A 76 1.49 -6.83 -4.80
N PRO A 77 2.56 -7.02 -4.00
CA PRO A 77 2.44 -7.43 -2.61
C PRO A 77 1.73 -6.37 -1.79
N VAL A 78 0.78 -6.83 -0.97
CA VAL A 78 0.05 -6.01 0.00
C VAL A 78 0.76 -6.10 1.34
N ILE A 79 1.38 -5.03 1.82
CA ILE A 79 2.14 -5.03 3.08
C ILE A 79 1.22 -5.03 4.31
N GLY A 80 0.03 -4.46 4.18
CA GLY A 80 -0.96 -4.37 5.26
C GLY A 80 -2.33 -3.95 4.73
N VAL A 81 -3.31 -3.82 5.63
CA VAL A 81 -4.66 -3.35 5.31
C VAL A 81 -5.05 -2.32 6.35
N VAL A 82 -5.51 -1.15 5.90
CA VAL A 82 -6.06 -0.11 6.79
C VAL A 82 -7.36 -0.63 7.40
N ARG A 83 -7.53 -0.44 8.71
CA ARG A 83 -8.77 -0.86 9.38
C ARG A 83 -9.96 -0.09 8.80
N PRO A 84 -11.12 -0.72 8.59
CA PRO A 84 -12.29 -0.03 7.99
C PRO A 84 -12.69 1.26 8.71
N ALA A 85 -12.56 1.31 10.04
CA ALA A 85 -12.86 2.49 10.84
C ALA A 85 -11.90 3.68 10.61
N ASP A 86 -10.66 3.41 10.19
CA ASP A 86 -9.63 4.43 9.98
C ASP A 86 -9.59 4.91 8.52
N LEU A 87 -10.16 4.13 7.59
CA LEU A 87 -10.08 4.41 6.16
C LEU A 87 -10.72 5.75 5.74
N PRO A 88 -11.88 6.18 6.29
CA PRO A 88 -12.43 7.50 5.99
C PRO A 88 -11.47 8.64 6.36
N ALA A 89 -10.80 8.53 7.52
CA ALA A 89 -9.84 9.54 7.95
C ALA A 89 -8.61 9.56 7.04
N ALA A 90 -8.08 8.39 6.67
CA ALA A 90 -6.99 8.29 5.70
C ALA A 90 -7.38 8.93 4.36
N ALA A 91 -8.58 8.68 3.85
CA ALA A 91 -9.09 9.22 2.58
C ALA A 91 -9.36 10.74 2.59
N GLN A 92 -9.23 11.41 3.74
CA GLN A 92 -9.34 12.87 3.89
C GLN A 92 -8.00 13.55 4.21
N ALA A 93 -6.90 12.79 4.28
CA ALA A 93 -5.57 13.34 4.54
C ALA A 93 -5.03 14.14 3.33
N VAL A 94 -4.14 15.10 3.60
CA VAL A 94 -3.52 16.03 2.64
C VAL A 94 -2.00 15.98 2.66
#